data_AF-A0A124GGG8-F1
#
_entry.id   AF-A0A124GGG8-F1
#
_cell.length_a   1.000
_cell.length_b   1.000
_cell.length_c   1.000
_cell.angle_alpha   90.00
_cell.angle_beta   90.00
_cell.angle_gamma   90.00
#
_symmetry.space_group_name_H-M   'P 1'
#
loop_
_entity.id
_entity.type
_entity.pdbx_description
1 polymer ?
#
loop_
_entity_poly.entity_id
_entity_poly.type
_entity_poly.pdbx_seq_one_letter_code
_entity_poly.pdbx_strand_id
1 'polypeptide(L)'
;MQDDEFGPRLGKIGSRGSQAGKRYAGQVRAAINRAGGKASRGGRFTGSRVGRGGAAAAVLRARDRHAAFRQRRVVVKARVVKLAGKGVDGARAHLRYLQRDGVTREGEPGALYGVDSDRVDGKVFLERAGGDRHQFRFIVAPEDGIEYDDLKPLTRRLMAQMEKDLGTRLDWVAVDHFNTGHPHTHIIVRGKDDRGENLVIAVSCVSRAGTLSRGKSTERLPRSPPLMTVATASMFI
;
A
#
# COMPACT_ATOMS: atom_id res chain seq x y z
N MET A 1 -36.73 50.58 -35.65
CA MET A 1 -35.90 49.37 -35.56
C MET A 1 -34.89 49.44 -36.69
N GLN A 2 -33.62 49.69 -36.35
CA GLN A 2 -32.48 49.42 -37.21
C GLN A 2 -31.62 48.47 -36.38
N ASP A 3 -31.54 47.23 -36.85
CA ASP A 3 -30.75 46.18 -36.23
C ASP A 3 -29.29 46.41 -36.61
N ASP A 4 -28.49 46.95 -35.69
CA ASP A 4 -27.04 46.99 -35.85
C ASP A 4 -26.48 45.57 -35.67
N GLU A 5 -26.29 44.90 -36.80
CA GLU A 5 -25.74 43.56 -36.94
C GLU A 5 -24.32 43.50 -36.34
N PHE A 6 -24.21 42.87 -35.17
CA PHE A 6 -22.95 42.72 -34.46
C PHE A 6 -22.04 41.71 -35.19
N GLY A 7 -21.12 42.22 -36.00
CA GLY A 7 -20.07 41.43 -36.64
C GLY A 7 -18.80 41.34 -35.77
N PRO A 8 -18.51 40.22 -35.08
CA PRO A 8 -17.29 40.09 -34.29
C PRO A 8 -16.05 40.08 -35.20
N ARG A 9 -15.15 41.06 -35.02
CA ARG A 9 -13.85 41.10 -35.72
C ARG A 9 -12.80 40.32 -34.93
N LEU A 10 -12.24 39.27 -35.54
CA LEU A 10 -11.09 38.56 -35.00
C LEU A 10 -9.82 39.38 -35.21
N GLY A 11 -9.03 39.54 -34.14
CA GLY A 11 -7.74 40.23 -34.19
C GLY A 11 -6.70 39.47 -35.03
N LYS A 12 -5.70 40.20 -35.53
CA LYS A 12 -4.63 39.68 -36.39
C LYS A 12 -3.87 38.54 -35.68
N ILE A 13 -3.72 37.40 -36.38
CA ILE A 13 -3.00 36.21 -35.90
C ILE A 13 -1.55 36.61 -35.56
N GLY A 14 -1.18 36.46 -34.28
CA GLY A 14 0.16 36.79 -33.76
C GLY A 14 0.22 37.96 -32.77
N SER A 15 -0.89 38.67 -32.52
CA SER A 15 -0.91 39.70 -31.46
C SER A 15 -1.04 39.09 -30.06
N ARG A 16 -0.04 39.34 -29.19
CA ARG A 16 -0.14 39.04 -27.76
C ARG A 16 -1.14 40.03 -27.14
N GLY A 17 -2.36 39.55 -26.92
CA GLY A 17 -3.49 40.32 -26.40
C GLY A 17 -3.14 41.22 -25.21
N SER A 18 -3.77 42.40 -25.20
CA SER A 18 -3.55 43.47 -24.23
C SER A 18 -3.76 43.01 -22.79
N GLN A 19 -3.08 43.66 -21.85
CA GLN A 19 -3.17 43.41 -20.39
C GLN A 19 -4.60 43.35 -19.82
N ALA A 20 -5.63 43.75 -20.58
CA ALA A 20 -7.04 43.66 -20.20
C ALA A 20 -7.52 42.21 -19.95
N GLY A 21 -7.05 41.22 -20.72
CA GLY A 21 -7.43 39.81 -20.50
C GLY A 21 -6.92 39.23 -19.17
N LYS A 22 -5.76 39.71 -18.70
CA LYS A 22 -5.21 39.35 -17.38
C LYS A 22 -6.04 39.94 -16.23
N ARG A 23 -6.63 41.14 -16.43
CA ARG A 23 -7.49 41.79 -15.43
C ARG A 23 -8.84 41.08 -15.31
N TYR A 24 -9.44 40.65 -16.42
CA TYR A 24 -10.69 39.89 -16.41
C TYR A 24 -10.53 38.50 -15.77
N ALA A 25 -9.48 37.76 -16.14
CA ALA A 25 -9.18 36.46 -15.54
C ALA A 25 -8.90 36.56 -14.02
N GLY A 26 -8.28 37.66 -13.57
CA GLY A 26 -8.10 37.96 -12.16
C GLY A 26 -9.41 38.25 -11.41
N GLN A 27 -10.32 39.00 -12.03
CA GLN A 27 -11.64 39.29 -11.45
C GLN A 27 -12.52 38.05 -11.36
N VAL A 28 -12.52 37.18 -12.38
CA VAL A 28 -13.24 35.91 -12.35
C VAL A 28 -12.70 34.99 -11.25
N ARG A 29 -11.38 34.89 -11.09
CA ARG A 29 -10.77 34.12 -9.99
C ARG A 29 -11.10 34.71 -8.61
N ALA A 30 -11.11 36.03 -8.47
CA ALA A 30 -11.48 36.69 -7.22
C ALA A 30 -12.96 36.47 -6.87
N ALA A 31 -13.86 36.50 -7.87
CA ALA A 31 -15.28 36.19 -7.70
C ALA A 31 -15.51 34.72 -7.28
N ILE A 32 -14.82 33.76 -7.92
CA ILE A 32 -14.87 32.34 -7.55
C ILE A 32 -14.41 32.11 -6.11
N ASN A 33 -13.31 32.76 -5.69
CA ASN A 33 -12.81 32.63 -4.32
C ASN A 33 -13.76 33.27 -3.30
N ARG A 34 -14.39 34.41 -3.64
CA ARG A 34 -15.32 35.12 -2.75
C ARG A 34 -16.67 34.41 -2.63
N ALA A 35 -17.07 33.64 -3.64
CA ALA A 35 -18.26 32.78 -3.65
C ALA A 35 -18.04 31.40 -2.99
N GLY A 36 -16.92 31.19 -2.27
CA GLY A 36 -16.65 29.93 -1.57
C GLY A 36 -16.09 28.80 -2.45
N GLY A 37 -15.59 29.13 -3.64
CA GLY A 37 -15.03 28.17 -4.60
C GLY A 37 -13.68 27.60 -4.19
N LYS A 38 -13.67 26.66 -3.23
CA LYS A 38 -12.55 25.73 -3.01
C LYS A 38 -13.04 24.32 -2.70
N ALA A 39 -13.74 23.70 -3.66
CA ALA A 39 -13.90 22.25 -3.68
C ALA A 39 -12.64 21.62 -4.27
N SER A 40 -11.63 21.39 -3.43
CA SER A 40 -10.58 20.41 -3.74
C SER A 40 -11.23 19.03 -3.80
N ARG A 41 -11.78 18.64 -4.95
CA ARG A 41 -12.11 17.24 -5.24
C ARG A 41 -10.86 16.51 -5.72
N GLY A 42 -9.86 16.44 -4.85
CA GLY A 42 -8.86 15.39 -4.87
C GLY A 42 -9.45 14.12 -4.27
N GLY A 43 -10.46 13.53 -4.94
CA GLY A 43 -10.93 12.21 -4.58
C GLY A 43 -9.84 11.19 -4.92
N ARG A 44 -8.90 10.94 -3.99
CA ARG A 44 -8.00 9.78 -4.08
C ARG A 44 -8.88 8.57 -4.32
N PHE A 45 -8.70 7.88 -5.44
CA PHE A 45 -9.28 6.57 -5.64
C PHE A 45 -8.73 5.64 -4.55
N THR A 46 -9.48 5.46 -3.47
CA THR A 46 -9.05 4.66 -2.32
C THR A 46 -9.30 3.17 -2.54
N GLY A 47 -9.92 2.79 -3.67
CA GLY A 47 -10.35 1.40 -3.95
C GLY A 47 -11.34 0.82 -2.93
N SER A 48 -11.73 1.61 -1.93
CA SER A 48 -12.50 1.18 -0.74
C SER A 48 -13.90 0.65 -1.09
N ARG A 49 -14.40 0.99 -2.28
CA ARG A 49 -15.70 0.54 -2.82
C ARG A 49 -15.58 -0.44 -3.98
N VAL A 50 -14.37 -0.71 -4.46
CA VAL A 50 -14.11 -1.58 -5.62
C VAL A 50 -13.66 -2.97 -5.19
N GLY A 51 -13.05 -3.09 -3.99
CA GLY A 51 -12.74 -4.40 -3.40
C GLY A 51 -13.96 -5.05 -2.74
N ARG A 52 -14.12 -6.37 -2.94
CA ARG A 52 -15.05 -7.19 -2.15
C ARG A 52 -14.74 -6.98 -0.65
N GLY A 53 -15.76 -6.79 0.18
CA GLY A 53 -15.60 -6.64 1.64
C GLY A 53 -15.37 -5.22 2.19
N GLY A 54 -15.43 -4.17 1.36
CA GLY A 54 -15.26 -2.77 1.78
C GLY A 54 -16.30 -2.24 2.78
N ALA A 55 -17.56 -2.66 2.64
CA ALA A 55 -18.65 -2.23 3.54
C ALA A 55 -18.56 -2.86 4.93
N ALA A 56 -18.22 -4.16 5.02
CA ALA A 56 -18.00 -4.86 6.28
C ALA A 56 -16.82 -4.26 7.07
N ALA A 57 -15.81 -3.73 6.36
CA ALA A 57 -14.68 -3.01 6.94
C ALA A 57 -15.08 -1.82 7.81
N ALA A 58 -16.02 -1.02 7.30
CA ALA A 58 -16.45 0.22 7.93
C ALA A 58 -17.22 -0.06 9.22
N VAL A 59 -18.07 -1.08 9.20
CA VAL A 59 -18.90 -1.46 10.36
C VAL A 59 -18.07 -2.07 11.49
N LEU A 60 -17.08 -2.90 11.16
CA LEU A 60 -16.22 -3.52 12.18
C LEU A 60 -15.32 -2.51 12.89
N ARG A 61 -14.88 -1.44 12.21
CA ARG A 61 -14.07 -0.36 12.81
C ARG A 61 -14.83 0.43 13.90
N ALA A 62 -16.15 0.49 13.83
CA ALA A 62 -16.96 1.27 14.76
C ALA A 62 -17.15 0.60 16.14
N ARG A 63 -16.92 -0.72 16.24
CA ARG A 63 -17.39 -1.51 17.39
C ARG A 63 -16.36 -1.78 18.50
N ASP A 64 -15.07 -1.60 18.26
CA ASP A 64 -14.06 -2.00 19.26
C ASP A 64 -13.07 -0.89 19.60
N ARG A 65 -13.47 -0.01 20.53
CA ARG A 65 -12.62 1.10 21.04
C ARG A 65 -11.51 0.64 22.00
N HIS A 66 -11.56 -0.61 22.48
CA HIS A 66 -10.59 -1.16 23.45
C HIS A 66 -9.59 -2.14 22.83
N ALA A 67 -9.86 -2.62 21.61
CA ALA A 67 -8.93 -3.36 20.76
C ALA A 67 -7.55 -2.67 20.64
N ALA A 68 -7.55 -1.34 20.51
CA ALA A 68 -6.35 -0.54 20.27
C ALA A 68 -5.27 -0.68 21.36
N PHE A 69 -5.64 -1.04 22.59
CA PHE A 69 -4.70 -1.20 23.72
C PHE A 69 -4.12 -2.62 23.86
N ARG A 70 -4.56 -3.59 23.05
CA ARG A 70 -4.12 -5.00 23.11
C ARG A 70 -3.47 -5.48 21.81
N GLN A 71 -3.27 -4.57 20.86
CA GLN A 71 -2.77 -4.88 19.53
C GLN A 71 -1.28 -4.55 19.47
N ARG A 72 -0.45 -5.57 19.30
CA ARG A 72 0.92 -5.37 18.81
C ARG A 72 0.80 -4.81 17.41
N ARG A 73 1.42 -3.66 17.19
CA ARG A 73 1.26 -2.90 15.96
C ARG A 73 2.32 -3.34 14.95
N VAL A 74 1.92 -3.34 13.70
CA VAL A 74 2.79 -3.70 12.59
C VAL A 74 2.73 -2.59 11.57
N VAL A 75 3.90 -2.09 11.20
CA VAL A 75 4.06 -1.17 10.07
C VAL A 75 4.12 -2.01 8.80
N VAL A 76 3.23 -1.71 7.85
CA VAL A 76 3.23 -2.35 6.53
C VAL A 76 3.44 -1.31 5.46
N LYS A 77 4.56 -1.38 4.74
CA LYS A 77 4.79 -0.61 3.51
C LYS A 77 4.41 -1.49 2.33
N ALA A 78 3.63 -0.96 1.39
CA ALA A 78 3.18 -1.70 0.21
C ALA A 78 3.48 -0.92 -1.07
N ARG A 79 3.90 -1.63 -2.12
CA ARG A 79 4.03 -1.09 -3.47
C ARG A 79 3.64 -2.11 -4.52
N VAL A 80 3.18 -1.63 -5.67
CA VAL A 80 2.92 -2.45 -6.86
C VAL A 80 4.06 -2.24 -7.85
N VAL A 81 4.60 -3.33 -8.40
CA VAL A 81 5.67 -3.30 -9.41
C VAL A 81 5.15 -3.93 -10.68
N LYS A 82 5.13 -3.15 -11.77
CA LYS A 82 4.77 -3.66 -13.11
C LYS A 82 5.90 -4.55 -13.64
N LEU A 83 5.55 -5.66 -14.27
CA LEU A 83 6.51 -6.64 -14.81
C LEU A 83 6.72 -6.51 -16.33
N ALA A 84 6.23 -5.44 -16.95
CA ALA A 84 6.46 -5.16 -18.38
C ALA A 84 7.91 -4.69 -18.66
N GLY A 85 8.42 -5.00 -19.86
CA GLY A 85 9.77 -4.60 -20.30
C GLY A 85 10.85 -5.11 -19.34
N LYS A 86 11.70 -4.20 -18.84
CA LYS A 86 12.76 -4.51 -17.85
C LYS A 86 12.23 -4.88 -16.46
N GLY A 87 10.91 -4.87 -16.25
CA GLY A 87 10.28 -5.16 -14.95
C GLY A 87 10.55 -6.58 -14.45
N VAL A 88 10.60 -7.57 -15.34
CA VAL A 88 10.94 -8.96 -14.99
C VAL A 88 12.38 -9.04 -14.46
N ASP A 89 13.34 -8.44 -15.16
CA ASP A 89 14.75 -8.46 -14.71
C ASP A 89 14.94 -7.71 -13.39
N GLY A 90 14.20 -6.61 -13.19
CA GLY A 90 14.13 -5.92 -11.91
C GLY A 90 13.50 -6.75 -10.79
N ALA A 91 12.56 -7.66 -11.09
CA ALA A 91 12.03 -8.62 -10.12
C ALA A 91 13.08 -9.67 -9.75
N ARG A 92 13.79 -10.22 -10.74
CA ARG A 92 14.88 -11.18 -10.52
C ARG A 92 16.01 -10.58 -9.68
N ALA A 93 16.44 -9.37 -10.03
CA ALA A 93 17.49 -8.65 -9.30
C ALA A 93 17.08 -8.37 -7.85
N HIS A 94 15.82 -7.96 -7.64
CA HIS A 94 15.34 -7.71 -6.29
C HIS A 94 15.28 -8.98 -5.43
N LEU A 95 14.84 -10.10 -6.00
CA LEU A 95 14.79 -11.35 -5.27
C LEU A 95 16.20 -11.83 -4.86
N ARG A 96 17.20 -11.70 -5.75
CA ARG A 96 18.60 -11.97 -5.41
C ARG A 96 19.12 -11.04 -4.30
N TYR A 97 18.80 -9.74 -4.39
CA TYR A 97 19.15 -8.78 -3.36
C TYR A 97 18.56 -9.18 -2.00
N LEU A 98 17.28 -9.57 -1.97
CA LEU A 98 16.59 -9.97 -0.75
C LEU A 98 17.18 -11.21 -0.09
N GLN A 99 17.67 -12.18 -0.87
CA GLN A 99 18.30 -13.39 -0.35
C GLN A 99 19.74 -13.13 0.13
N ARG A 100 20.45 -12.21 -0.52
CA ARG A 100 21.82 -11.83 -0.14
C ARG A 100 21.85 -10.97 1.12
N ASP A 101 20.97 -9.98 1.18
CA ASP A 101 20.92 -9.03 2.30
C ASP A 101 19.96 -9.51 3.39
N GLY A 102 19.12 -10.50 3.08
CA GLY A 102 18.41 -11.28 4.07
C GLY A 102 19.42 -12.01 4.92
N VAL A 103 19.21 -11.93 6.22
CA VAL A 103 20.20 -12.29 7.22
C VAL A 103 19.40 -12.72 8.42
N THR A 104 19.56 -13.99 8.77
CA THR A 104 18.99 -14.51 10.01
C THR A 104 19.66 -13.84 11.19
N ARG A 105 19.13 -14.04 12.39
CA ARG A 105 19.73 -13.47 13.60
C ARG A 105 21.18 -13.95 13.83
N GLU A 106 21.49 -15.12 13.30
CA GLU A 106 22.80 -15.77 13.33
C GLU A 106 23.75 -15.27 12.22
N GLY A 107 23.28 -14.38 11.34
CA GLY A 107 24.07 -13.81 10.25
C GLY A 107 24.11 -14.67 8.97
N GLU A 108 23.32 -15.74 8.90
CA GLU A 108 23.25 -16.62 7.73
C GLU A 108 22.42 -15.98 6.59
N PRO A 109 22.73 -16.26 5.31
CA PRO A 109 21.94 -15.77 4.19
C PRO A 109 20.46 -16.12 4.30
N GLY A 110 19.61 -15.14 4.01
CA GLY A 110 18.17 -15.21 4.16
C GLY A 110 17.56 -16.21 3.18
N ALA A 111 16.97 -17.27 3.71
CA ALA A 111 16.19 -18.22 2.91
C ALA A 111 14.79 -17.66 2.65
N LEU A 112 14.35 -17.74 1.39
CA LEU A 112 12.95 -17.46 1.08
C LEU A 112 12.07 -18.53 1.72
N TYR A 113 10.97 -18.12 2.33
CA TYR A 113 9.92 -19.01 2.82
C TYR A 113 8.58 -18.64 2.18
N GLY A 114 7.62 -19.54 2.27
CA GLY A 114 6.25 -19.34 1.80
C GLY A 114 5.23 -19.80 2.83
N VAL A 115 4.00 -20.05 2.35
CA VAL A 115 2.87 -20.45 3.18
C VAL A 115 3.18 -21.67 4.04
N ASP A 116 3.62 -22.78 3.42
CA ASP A 116 3.82 -24.08 4.09
C ASP A 116 5.29 -24.56 4.05
N SER A 117 6.20 -23.76 3.50
CA SER A 117 7.62 -24.12 3.41
C SER A 117 8.51 -23.04 4.02
N ASP A 118 9.52 -23.46 4.77
CA ASP A 118 10.58 -22.59 5.29
C ASP A 118 11.71 -22.34 4.27
N ARG A 119 11.69 -23.05 3.13
CA ARG A 119 12.63 -22.87 2.02
C ARG A 119 11.91 -22.94 0.67
N VAL A 120 12.00 -21.87 -0.10
CA VAL A 120 11.42 -21.75 -1.44
C VAL A 120 12.53 -21.34 -2.41
N ASP A 121 12.59 -22.04 -3.54
CA ASP A 121 13.46 -21.63 -4.64
C ASP A 121 12.86 -20.41 -5.35
N GLY A 122 13.60 -19.30 -5.29
CA GLY A 122 13.22 -18.04 -5.91
C GLY A 122 13.10 -18.11 -7.43
N LYS A 123 13.89 -18.96 -8.11
CA LYS A 123 13.79 -19.19 -9.55
C LYS A 123 12.46 -19.84 -9.89
N VAL A 124 12.06 -20.88 -9.15
CA VAL A 124 10.78 -21.58 -9.36
C VAL A 124 9.60 -20.62 -9.08
N PHE A 125 9.71 -19.76 -8.06
CA PHE A 125 8.71 -18.70 -7.84
C PHE A 125 8.61 -17.73 -9.02
N LEU A 126 9.74 -17.27 -9.55
CA LEU A 126 9.77 -16.33 -10.69
C LEU A 126 9.25 -16.96 -11.99
N GLU A 127 9.49 -18.25 -12.21
CA GLU A 127 8.92 -19.01 -13.32
C GLU A 127 7.41 -19.06 -13.23
N ARG A 128 6.86 -19.36 -12.04
CA ARG A 128 5.41 -19.30 -11.80
C ARG A 128 4.86 -17.90 -12.06
N ALA A 129 5.57 -16.85 -11.64
CA ALA A 129 5.21 -15.45 -11.89
C ALA A 129 5.35 -15.01 -13.36
N GLY A 130 5.78 -15.91 -14.26
CA GLY A 130 5.81 -15.68 -15.70
C GLY A 130 4.46 -15.25 -16.25
N GLY A 131 4.42 -14.11 -16.93
CA GLY A 131 3.20 -13.56 -17.52
C GLY A 131 2.30 -12.81 -16.52
N ASP A 132 2.70 -12.65 -15.26
CA ASP A 132 2.03 -11.71 -14.35
C ASP A 132 2.22 -10.27 -14.85
N ARG A 133 1.16 -9.46 -14.81
CA ARG A 133 1.24 -8.04 -15.21
C ARG A 133 2.01 -7.20 -14.19
N HIS A 134 1.89 -7.56 -12.92
CA HIS A 134 2.46 -6.87 -11.78
C HIS A 134 2.77 -7.85 -10.64
N GLN A 135 3.46 -7.37 -9.62
CA GLN A 135 3.61 -8.04 -8.33
C GLN A 135 3.42 -7.02 -7.22
N PHE A 136 3.01 -7.48 -6.04
CA PHE A 136 2.97 -6.65 -4.84
C PHE A 136 4.22 -6.92 -4.01
N ARG A 137 4.79 -5.86 -3.45
CA ARG A 137 5.89 -5.97 -2.50
C ARG A 137 5.49 -5.31 -1.20
N PHE A 138 5.66 -6.05 -0.11
CA PHE A 138 5.42 -5.57 1.24
C PHE A 138 6.71 -5.55 2.04
N ILE A 139 6.80 -4.59 2.95
CA ILE A 139 7.75 -4.60 4.06
C ILE A 139 6.93 -4.57 5.33
N VAL A 140 7.11 -5.56 6.18
CA VAL A 140 6.35 -5.78 7.41
C VAL A 140 7.30 -5.65 8.58
N ALA A 141 7.13 -4.63 9.40
CA ALA A 141 7.97 -4.38 10.56
C ALA A 141 7.09 -4.31 11.82
N PRO A 142 7.12 -5.31 12.72
CA PRO A 142 6.49 -5.18 14.02
C PRO A 142 7.18 -4.11 14.87
N GLU A 143 6.40 -3.31 15.61
CA GLU A 143 6.96 -2.27 16.48
C GLU A 143 7.87 -2.87 17.58
N ASP A 144 7.49 -4.01 18.14
CA ASP A 144 8.28 -4.78 19.11
C ASP A 144 9.23 -5.78 18.42
N GLY A 145 9.74 -5.47 17.23
CA GLY A 145 10.44 -6.44 16.37
C GLY A 145 11.65 -7.10 16.99
N ILE A 146 12.33 -6.43 17.93
CA ILE A 146 13.48 -6.96 18.68
C ILE A 146 13.06 -8.10 19.63
N GLU A 147 11.80 -8.15 20.07
CA GLU A 147 11.27 -9.22 20.92
C GLU A 147 10.96 -10.51 20.14
N TYR A 148 11.03 -10.49 18.81
CA TYR A 148 10.77 -11.67 17.99
C TYR A 148 12.06 -12.40 17.66
N ASP A 149 12.13 -13.67 18.05
CA ASP A 149 13.19 -14.58 17.60
C ASP A 149 12.94 -15.05 16.16
N ASP A 150 11.67 -15.10 15.75
CA ASP A 150 11.25 -15.51 14.41
C ASP A 150 10.02 -14.68 13.95
N LEU A 151 10.09 -14.12 12.74
CA LEU A 151 9.01 -13.34 12.13
C LEU A 151 8.09 -14.20 11.25
N LYS A 152 8.48 -15.42 10.88
CA LYS A 152 7.67 -16.29 10.00
C LYS A 152 6.25 -16.53 10.52
N PRO A 153 6.00 -16.82 11.82
CA PRO A 153 4.63 -17.05 12.31
C PRO A 153 3.76 -15.80 12.20
N LEU A 154 4.34 -14.61 12.43
CA LEU A 154 3.65 -13.34 12.26
C LEU A 154 3.28 -13.13 10.79
N THR A 155 4.25 -13.32 9.89
CA THR A 155 4.07 -13.17 8.44
C THR A 155 3.03 -14.13 7.89
N ARG A 156 3.10 -15.43 8.23
CA ARG A 156 2.12 -16.43 7.76
C ARG A 156 0.70 -16.07 8.20
N ARG A 157 0.53 -15.64 9.46
CA ARG A 157 -0.78 -15.22 9.98
C ARG A 157 -1.29 -13.95 9.30
N LEU A 158 -0.41 -12.99 9.00
CA LEU A 158 -0.75 -11.80 8.23
C LEU A 158 -1.24 -12.19 6.82
N MET A 159 -0.50 -13.05 6.13
CA MET A 159 -0.84 -13.50 4.78
C MET A 159 -2.14 -14.31 4.74
N ALA A 160 -2.35 -15.22 5.71
CA ALA A 160 -3.60 -15.97 5.84
C ALA A 160 -4.81 -15.06 6.10
N GLN A 161 -4.63 -13.96 6.85
CA GLN A 161 -5.70 -12.99 7.04
C GLN A 161 -5.97 -12.19 5.75
N MET A 162 -4.93 -11.84 4.99
CA MET A 162 -5.09 -11.20 3.68
C MET A 162 -5.83 -12.08 2.69
N GLU A 163 -5.54 -13.38 2.64
CA GLU A 163 -6.28 -14.35 1.82
C GLU A 163 -7.77 -14.39 2.18
N LYS A 164 -8.10 -14.41 3.48
CA LYS A 164 -9.49 -14.35 3.96
C LYS A 164 -10.19 -13.06 3.56
N ASP A 165 -9.50 -11.92 3.72
CA ASP A 165 -10.05 -10.61 3.40
C ASP A 165 -10.29 -10.43 1.90
N LEU A 166 -9.43 -11.02 1.06
CA LEU A 166 -9.54 -10.96 -0.40
C LEU A 166 -10.46 -12.04 -0.99
N GLY A 167 -10.66 -13.15 -0.26
CA GLY A 167 -11.46 -14.29 -0.71
C GLY A 167 -10.78 -15.09 -1.82
N THR A 168 -9.45 -15.13 -1.82
CA THR A 168 -8.62 -15.87 -2.80
C THR A 168 -7.28 -16.25 -2.15
N ARG A 169 -6.67 -17.35 -2.63
CA ARG A 169 -5.31 -17.71 -2.20
C ARG A 169 -4.27 -16.79 -2.83
N LEU A 170 -3.17 -16.59 -2.10
CA LEU A 170 -2.05 -15.77 -2.54
C LEU A 170 -0.82 -16.66 -2.77
N ASP A 171 -0.18 -16.54 -3.94
CA ASP A 171 1.15 -17.11 -4.17
C ASP A 171 2.20 -16.05 -3.80
N TRP A 172 2.96 -16.32 -2.74
CA TRP A 172 3.91 -15.39 -2.16
C TRP A 172 5.16 -16.06 -1.62
N VAL A 173 6.23 -15.28 -1.56
CA VAL A 173 7.48 -15.62 -0.88
C VAL A 173 7.89 -14.47 0.04
N ALA A 174 8.61 -14.79 1.10
CA ALA A 174 9.10 -13.81 2.05
C ALA A 174 10.52 -14.12 2.53
N VAL A 175 11.21 -13.10 3.03
CA VAL A 175 12.50 -13.22 3.73
C VAL A 175 12.56 -12.24 4.89
N ASP A 176 13.16 -12.66 5.99
CA ASP A 176 13.30 -11.85 7.20
C ASP A 176 14.70 -11.23 7.26
N HIS A 177 14.77 -9.98 7.68
CA HIS A 177 15.98 -9.16 7.77
C HIS A 177 16.15 -8.73 9.23
N PHE A 178 17.19 -9.25 9.90
CA PHE A 178 17.50 -8.91 11.29
C PHE A 178 18.67 -7.91 11.45
N ASN A 179 19.43 -7.62 10.39
CA ASN A 179 20.68 -6.84 10.50
C ASN A 179 20.50 -5.31 10.52
N THR A 180 19.27 -4.78 10.42
CA THR A 180 19.04 -3.32 10.28
C THR A 180 18.65 -2.62 11.58
N GLY A 181 18.94 -3.18 12.76
CA GLY A 181 18.51 -2.65 14.06
C GLY A 181 17.00 -2.74 14.33
N HIS A 182 16.19 -2.91 13.29
CA HIS A 182 14.75 -3.14 13.32
C HIS A 182 14.39 -4.36 12.46
N PRO A 183 14.09 -5.51 13.07
CA PRO A 183 13.68 -6.71 12.35
C PRO A 183 12.46 -6.46 11.47
N HIS A 184 12.54 -6.88 10.21
CA HIS A 184 11.43 -6.73 9.26
C HIS A 184 11.42 -7.83 8.22
N THR A 185 10.25 -8.08 7.65
CA THR A 185 10.04 -9.07 6.59
C THR A 185 9.77 -8.39 5.27
N HIS A 186 10.49 -8.79 4.23
CA HIS A 186 10.14 -8.49 2.84
C HIS A 186 9.23 -9.59 2.29
N ILE A 187 8.08 -9.23 1.72
CA ILE A 187 7.13 -10.18 1.12
C ILE A 187 6.89 -9.79 -0.33
N ILE A 188 6.97 -10.76 -1.23
CA ILE A 188 6.59 -10.61 -2.65
C ILE A 188 5.37 -11.48 -2.89
N VAL A 189 4.30 -10.86 -3.38
CA VAL A 189 3.05 -11.55 -3.76
C VAL A 189 2.86 -11.39 -5.25
N ARG A 190 2.49 -12.49 -5.92
CA ARG A 190 2.18 -12.50 -7.35
C ARG A 190 1.01 -11.57 -7.71
N GLY A 191 0.96 -11.20 -9.00
CA GLY A 191 -0.09 -10.35 -9.54
C GLY A 191 -1.34 -11.10 -9.96
N LYS A 192 -1.41 -12.41 -9.69
CA LYS A 192 -2.53 -13.27 -10.04
C LYS A 192 -3.19 -13.86 -8.81
N ASP A 193 -4.50 -14.04 -8.89
CA ASP A 193 -5.30 -14.74 -7.90
C ASP A 193 -5.32 -16.26 -8.16
N ASP A 194 -6.00 -17.01 -7.31
CA ASP A 194 -6.14 -18.47 -7.44
C ASP A 194 -6.94 -18.95 -8.66
N ARG A 195 -7.55 -18.03 -9.41
CA ARG A 195 -8.26 -18.28 -10.67
C ARG A 195 -7.40 -17.90 -11.88
N GLY A 196 -6.19 -17.37 -11.65
CA GLY A 196 -5.29 -16.89 -12.70
C GLY A 196 -5.61 -15.48 -13.19
N GLU A 197 -6.60 -14.81 -12.60
CA GLU A 197 -7.01 -13.45 -12.95
C GLU A 197 -6.11 -12.42 -12.29
N ASN A 198 -6.15 -11.18 -12.80
CA ASN A 198 -5.34 -10.11 -12.22
C ASN A 198 -5.77 -9.78 -10.79
N LEU A 199 -4.90 -10.05 -9.83
CA LEU A 199 -5.11 -9.73 -8.43
C LEU A 199 -5.10 -8.20 -8.20
N VAL A 200 -6.11 -7.71 -7.48
CA VAL A 200 -6.23 -6.30 -7.08
C VAL A 200 -6.36 -6.22 -5.56
N ILE A 201 -5.34 -5.66 -4.91
CA ILE A 201 -5.34 -5.44 -3.46
C ILE A 201 -5.61 -3.95 -3.18
N ALA A 202 -6.75 -3.66 -2.55
CA ALA A 202 -7.05 -2.30 -2.10
C ALA A 202 -6.21 -1.92 -0.87
N VAL A 203 -5.78 -0.66 -0.77
CA VAL A 203 -4.98 -0.16 0.36
C VAL A 203 -5.67 -0.38 1.72
N SER A 204 -7.00 -0.33 1.76
CA SER A 204 -7.80 -0.59 2.97
C SER A 204 -7.66 -2.03 3.50
N CYS A 205 -7.36 -3.00 2.62
CA CYS A 205 -7.10 -4.39 3.01
C CYS A 205 -5.81 -4.49 3.84
N VAL A 206 -4.75 -3.82 3.38
CA VAL A 206 -3.44 -3.79 4.04
C VAL A 206 -3.53 -3.11 5.41
N SER A 207 -4.32 -2.04 5.53
CA SER A 207 -4.53 -1.33 6.80
C SER A 207 -5.31 -2.11 7.85
N ARG A 208 -6.09 -3.14 7.46
CA ARG A 208 -6.80 -4.01 8.41
C ARG A 208 -5.89 -5.15 8.89
N ALA A 209 -5.09 -5.69 7.98
CA ALA A 209 -4.13 -6.75 8.28
C ALA A 209 -3.04 -6.31 9.28
N GLY A 210 -2.64 -5.03 9.25
CA GLY A 210 -1.71 -4.42 10.24
C GLY A 210 -2.27 -4.28 11.66
N THR A 211 -3.54 -4.62 11.89
CA THR A 211 -4.20 -4.64 13.19
C THR A 211 -4.44 -6.07 13.63
N LEU A 212 -3.39 -6.71 14.14
CA LEU A 212 -3.41 -8.14 14.43
C LEU A 212 -3.72 -8.37 15.91
N SER A 213 -4.88 -8.97 16.20
CA SER A 213 -5.34 -9.23 17.58
C SER A 213 -4.61 -10.44 18.20
N ARG A 214 -4.21 -10.34 19.48
CA ARG A 214 -3.56 -11.43 20.22
C ARG A 214 -4.53 -12.59 20.46
N GLY A 215 -4.08 -13.81 20.17
CA GLY A 215 -4.59 -15.04 20.77
C GLY A 215 -4.19 -15.11 22.26
N LYS A 216 -5.06 -15.70 23.09
CA LYS A 216 -4.98 -15.72 24.56
C LYS A 216 -3.67 -16.33 25.08
N SER A 217 -2.97 -15.59 25.92
CA SER A 217 -2.10 -16.11 26.99
C SER A 217 -2.08 -15.08 28.11
N THR A 218 -2.40 -15.55 29.32
CA THR A 218 -2.61 -14.77 30.54
C THR A 218 -1.28 -14.39 31.19
N GLU A 219 -0.99 -13.10 31.31
CA GLU A 219 -0.29 -12.53 32.46
C GLU A 219 -0.55 -11.01 32.52
N ARG A 220 -0.54 -10.44 33.71
CA ARG A 220 -1.13 -9.13 34.08
C ARG A 220 -0.04 -8.30 34.74
N LEU A 221 0.14 -7.01 34.36
CA LEU A 221 0.49 -5.82 35.18
C LEU A 221 0.83 -4.58 34.30
N PRO A 222 0.87 -3.31 34.82
CA PRO A 222 -0.02 -2.24 34.38
C PRO A 222 0.64 -1.06 33.62
N ARG A 223 -0.18 -0.03 33.36
CA ARG A 223 -0.11 1.03 32.33
C ARG A 223 0.59 2.34 32.76
N SER A 224 1.02 3.11 31.74
CA SER A 224 0.98 4.60 31.66
C SER A 224 0.66 5.05 30.20
N PRO A 225 -0.02 6.20 29.93
CA PRO A 225 -0.69 6.51 28.64
C PRO A 225 0.01 7.66 27.84
N PRO A 226 -0.50 8.19 26.69
CA PRO A 226 0.06 7.91 25.36
C PRO A 226 0.52 9.16 24.55
N LEU A 227 1.34 8.96 23.50
CA LEU A 227 1.43 9.89 22.37
C LEU A 227 1.37 9.15 21.02
N MET A 228 0.31 9.50 20.28
CA MET A 228 -0.05 9.31 18.87
C MET A 228 0.70 8.30 17.99
N THR A 229 -0.03 7.32 17.46
CA THR A 229 0.28 6.73 16.15
C THR A 229 -0.99 6.19 15.49
N VAL A 230 -1.37 6.74 14.34
CA VAL A 230 -2.27 6.13 13.35
C VAL A 230 -1.58 6.29 11.99
N ALA A 231 -1.60 5.20 11.21
CA ALA A 231 -1.19 5.06 9.83
C ALA A 231 -0.92 6.38 9.06
N THR A 232 0.33 6.61 8.69
CA THR A 232 0.67 7.56 7.64
C THR A 232 1.54 6.89 6.59
N ALA A 233 0.96 6.76 5.40
CA ALA A 233 1.71 6.63 4.16
C ALA A 233 2.49 7.95 3.96
N SER A 234 3.81 7.89 4.04
CA SER A 234 4.68 8.95 3.53
C SER A 234 5.44 8.46 2.31
N MET A 235 5.08 9.11 1.23
CA MET A 235 5.76 9.25 -0.04
C MET A 235 7.22 9.64 0.20
N PHE A 236 8.16 8.90 -0.40
CA PHE A 236 9.47 9.43 -0.74
C PHE A 236 9.66 9.24 -2.24
N ILE A 237 10.05 10.34 -2.88
CA ILE A 237 10.53 10.43 -4.26
C ILE A 237 11.83 9.61 -4.34
#